data_AF-A0A6P1YJ36-F1
#
_entry.id   AF-A0A6P1YJ36-F1
#
_cell.length_a   1.000
_cell.length_b   1.000
_cell.length_c   1.000
_cell.angle_alpha   90.00
_cell.angle_beta   90.00
_cell.angle_gamma   90.00
#
_symmetry.space_group_name_H-M   'P 1'
#
loop_
_entity.id
_entity.type
_entity.pdbx_description
1 polymer ?
#
loop_
_entity_poly.entity_id
_entity_poly.type
_entity_poly.pdbx_seq_one_letter_code
_entity_poly.pdbx_strand_id
1 'polypeptide(L)'
;MTDQLRLAHDLLSAACEADAALRENDTSRFDACHQRLGGFPDSALACALRTALEAQDAARHGQLDSARDGFLTLLASPFSLPGALEAAQRFFGGQAYLEAALACLGRRLAPLQPADATTAGLQQSLGARYWELWRPALQASDFSIDLLYFLKLDMQARHEIKDAIAAYALMLAPGGAAHLNFLKVEPLLGYARANGFHVTETVPAGIKQVSSSVVVGQPRLPPYEVEGRAVFHAMLRDATITAGSSGIEIDGRLLFDYQGGDLERISVDFRYDAPIVAMEDGTAAVVGLAEGTDEIDRAINLVGATSSAFGHWMLEYLPKFFGMALAGIPEDVPVVIDAAMPPTHRQALDYFSQGRRPIITLAPRRRLRVRELWVASTFCYVPVLPRPGQDFTPEAFNFDSRALAALIDRFDLPAPDPRAPRKIYLGRRAHLARKLLNVEAVEALCGARGFETIYLEDLSFPEQLATIRSATHIIAPAGSALLLPFGYGTAGTRILNLHPPYIDETPGLTDIAHARGIEVSVILGTSERLEESYRGRSDFAVPLDPLRAVLDAWERGA
;
A
#
# COMPACT_ATOMS: atom_id res chain seq x y z
N MET A 1 -41.70 30.01 -5.31
CA MET A 1 -40.81 28.85 -5.55
C MET A 1 -40.16 29.11 -6.88
N THR A 2 -38.86 29.36 -6.92
CA THR A 2 -38.19 29.78 -8.16
C THR A 2 -38.28 28.67 -9.21
N ASP A 3 -38.43 29.04 -10.49
CA ASP A 3 -38.64 28.12 -11.63
C ASP A 3 -37.61 26.98 -11.72
N GLN A 4 -36.43 27.17 -11.14
CA GLN A 4 -35.37 26.16 -11.08
C GLN A 4 -35.68 24.97 -10.17
N LEU A 5 -36.44 25.13 -9.08
CA LEU A 5 -36.78 24.04 -8.15
C LEU A 5 -37.85 23.08 -8.71
N ARG A 6 -38.77 23.61 -9.53
CA ARG A 6 -39.80 22.80 -10.19
C ARG A 6 -39.21 21.96 -11.33
N LEU A 7 -38.31 22.57 -12.10
CA LEU A 7 -37.55 21.91 -13.17
C LEU A 7 -36.69 20.75 -12.64
N ALA A 8 -36.09 20.88 -11.45
CA ALA A 8 -35.30 19.83 -10.83
C ALA A 8 -36.15 18.63 -10.36
N HIS A 9 -37.37 18.86 -9.88
CA HIS A 9 -38.29 17.82 -9.42
C HIS A 9 -38.78 16.94 -10.58
N ASP A 10 -39.19 17.56 -11.69
CA ASP A 10 -39.71 16.85 -12.86
C ASP A 10 -38.62 16.02 -13.58
N LEU A 11 -37.37 16.51 -13.56
CA LEU A 11 -36.20 15.80 -14.08
C LEU A 11 -35.91 14.51 -13.29
N LEU A 12 -35.94 14.57 -11.96
CA LEU A 12 -35.64 13.44 -11.08
C LEU A 12 -36.73 12.36 -11.12
N SER A 13 -38.00 12.76 -11.25
CA SER A 13 -39.12 11.82 -11.34
C SER A 13 -39.06 10.98 -12.63
N ALA A 14 -38.64 11.58 -13.75
CA ALA A 14 -38.46 10.88 -15.03
C ALA A 14 -37.29 9.88 -15.02
N ALA A 15 -36.21 10.17 -14.30
CA ALA A 15 -35.07 9.26 -14.15
C ALA A 15 -35.41 8.02 -13.29
N CYS A 16 -36.23 8.19 -12.25
CA CYS A 16 -36.67 7.08 -11.40
C CYS A 16 -37.62 6.10 -12.13
N GLU A 17 -38.51 6.63 -12.98
CA GLU A 17 -39.40 5.80 -13.81
C GLU A 17 -38.63 4.98 -14.86
N ALA A 18 -37.54 5.53 -15.42
CA ALA A 18 -36.66 4.83 -16.36
C ALA A 18 -35.91 3.66 -15.71
N ASP A 19 -35.35 3.84 -14.51
CA ASP A 19 -34.68 2.76 -13.77
C ASP A 19 -35.66 1.64 -13.36
N ALA A 20 -36.88 1.99 -12.95
CA ALA A 20 -37.92 1.01 -12.65
C ALA A 20 -38.33 0.18 -13.89
N ALA A 21 -38.47 0.83 -15.05
CA ALA A 21 -38.77 0.14 -16.32
C ALA A 21 -37.64 -0.80 -16.76
N LEU A 22 -36.37 -0.41 -16.56
CA LEU A 22 -35.23 -1.31 -16.78
C LEU A 22 -35.31 -2.55 -15.88
N ARG A 23 -35.59 -2.39 -14.59
CA ARG A 23 -35.70 -3.52 -13.63
C ARG A 23 -36.84 -4.50 -13.98
N GLU A 24 -37.93 -3.98 -14.53
CA GLU A 24 -39.09 -4.77 -14.99
C GLU A 24 -38.93 -5.36 -16.42
N ASN A 25 -37.83 -5.07 -17.11
CA ASN A 25 -37.58 -5.42 -18.53
C ASN A 25 -38.64 -4.84 -19.51
N ASP A 26 -39.24 -3.70 -19.18
CA ASP A 26 -40.22 -3.02 -20.02
C ASP A 26 -39.53 -1.95 -20.90
N THR A 27 -38.99 -2.39 -22.04
CA THR A 27 -38.19 -1.57 -22.96
C THR A 27 -38.96 -0.39 -23.54
N SER A 28 -40.26 -0.58 -23.85
CA SER A 28 -41.11 0.49 -24.38
C SER A 28 -41.24 1.65 -23.41
N ARG A 29 -41.33 1.34 -22.11
CA ARG A 29 -41.48 2.35 -21.06
C ARG A 29 -40.15 3.02 -20.73
N PHE A 30 -39.03 2.29 -20.82
CA PHE A 30 -37.68 2.85 -20.67
C PHE A 30 -37.38 3.90 -21.76
N ASP A 31 -37.60 3.58 -23.03
CA ASP A 31 -37.31 4.47 -24.16
C ASP A 31 -38.12 5.77 -24.08
N ALA A 32 -39.39 5.68 -23.68
CA ALA A 32 -40.26 6.85 -23.50
C ALA A 32 -39.77 7.78 -22.38
N CYS A 33 -39.20 7.23 -21.31
CA CYS A 33 -38.64 8.01 -20.21
C CYS A 33 -37.27 8.61 -20.58
N HIS A 34 -36.42 7.87 -21.30
CA HIS A 34 -35.12 8.34 -21.80
C HIS A 34 -35.28 9.53 -22.76
N GLN A 35 -36.23 9.46 -23.70
CA GLN A 35 -36.58 10.60 -24.56
C GLN A 35 -37.04 11.83 -23.76
N ARG A 36 -37.86 11.62 -22.73
CA ARG A 36 -38.31 12.70 -21.83
C ARG A 36 -37.12 13.38 -21.15
N LEU A 37 -36.13 12.61 -20.68
CA LEU A 37 -34.90 13.14 -20.10
C LEU A 37 -34.06 13.94 -21.11
N GLY A 38 -34.10 13.59 -22.40
CA GLY A 38 -33.44 14.33 -23.48
C GLY A 38 -34.06 15.70 -23.77
N GLY A 39 -35.32 15.93 -23.37
CA GLY A 39 -36.05 17.18 -23.62
C GLY A 39 -35.90 18.25 -22.54
N PHE A 40 -35.26 17.94 -21.40
CA PHE A 40 -34.96 18.96 -20.39
C PHE A 40 -33.80 19.84 -20.87
N PRO A 41 -33.77 21.14 -20.48
CA PRO A 41 -32.65 22.02 -20.78
C PRO A 41 -31.33 21.35 -20.37
N ASP A 42 -30.28 21.47 -21.21
CA ASP A 42 -28.98 20.84 -21.01
C ASP A 42 -28.31 21.35 -19.73
N SER A 43 -28.72 20.72 -18.64
CA SER A 43 -28.18 20.88 -17.31
C SER A 43 -27.25 19.72 -17.02
N ALA A 44 -26.21 20.00 -16.24
CA ALA A 44 -25.22 19.01 -15.83
C ALA A 44 -25.85 17.76 -15.15
N LEU A 45 -26.99 17.94 -14.46
CA LEU A 45 -27.71 16.86 -13.77
C LEU A 45 -28.47 15.96 -14.73
N ALA A 46 -29.17 16.56 -15.69
CA ALA A 46 -29.90 15.81 -16.71
C ALA A 46 -28.94 14.96 -17.56
N CYS A 47 -27.79 15.54 -17.90
CA CYS A 47 -26.75 14.86 -18.66
C CYS A 47 -26.14 13.69 -17.88
N ALA A 48 -25.82 13.89 -16.59
CA ALA A 48 -25.27 12.83 -15.74
C ALA A 48 -26.24 11.65 -15.52
N LEU A 49 -27.53 11.94 -15.30
CA LEU A 49 -28.55 10.91 -15.08
C LEU A 49 -28.83 10.08 -16.34
N ARG A 50 -28.82 10.69 -17.53
CA ARG A 50 -28.95 9.96 -18.81
C ARG A 50 -27.78 9.03 -19.04
N THR A 51 -26.56 9.54 -18.88
CA THR A 51 -25.33 8.76 -19.04
C THR A 51 -25.26 7.58 -18.07
N ALA A 52 -25.82 7.70 -16.86
CA ALA A 52 -25.84 6.61 -15.87
C ALA A 52 -26.75 5.47 -16.31
N LEU A 53 -27.93 5.82 -16.81
CA LEU A 53 -28.93 4.86 -17.26
C LEU A 53 -28.48 4.13 -18.54
N GLU A 54 -27.84 4.84 -19.47
CA GLU A 54 -27.27 4.26 -20.70
C GLU A 54 -26.11 3.28 -20.39
N ALA A 55 -25.24 3.63 -19.44
CA ALA A 55 -24.15 2.76 -19.00
C ALA A 55 -24.68 1.47 -18.33
N GLN A 56 -25.78 1.60 -17.58
CA GLN A 56 -26.40 0.51 -16.84
C GLN A 56 -27.16 -0.46 -17.74
N ASP A 57 -27.82 0.05 -18.78
CA ASP A 57 -28.49 -0.79 -19.78
C ASP A 57 -27.48 -1.58 -20.64
N ALA A 58 -26.37 -0.93 -21.03
CA ALA A 58 -25.27 -1.59 -21.74
C ALA A 58 -24.66 -2.73 -20.91
N ALA A 59 -24.46 -2.53 -19.60
CA ALA A 59 -23.94 -3.57 -18.71
C ALA A 59 -24.87 -4.80 -18.64
N ARG A 60 -26.20 -4.60 -18.62
CA ARG A 60 -27.19 -5.69 -18.53
C ARG A 60 -27.26 -6.55 -19.78
N HIS A 61 -26.97 -5.98 -20.94
CA HIS A 61 -26.93 -6.70 -22.21
C HIS A 61 -25.54 -7.27 -22.53
N GLY A 62 -24.62 -7.26 -21.56
CA GLY A 62 -23.27 -7.83 -21.68
C GLY A 62 -22.27 -6.96 -22.44
N GLN A 63 -22.59 -5.68 -22.66
CA GLN A 63 -21.78 -4.73 -23.41
C GLN A 63 -20.86 -3.94 -22.46
N LEU A 64 -19.87 -4.65 -21.89
CA LEU A 64 -19.04 -4.15 -20.78
C LEU A 64 -18.19 -2.91 -21.13
N ASP A 65 -17.75 -2.75 -22.38
CA ASP A 65 -16.98 -1.58 -22.81
C ASP A 65 -17.84 -0.30 -22.86
N SER A 66 -19.08 -0.39 -23.36
CA SER A 66 -20.00 0.76 -23.39
C SER A 66 -20.47 1.15 -21.99
N ALA A 67 -20.66 0.17 -21.11
CA ALA A 67 -20.91 0.43 -19.70
C ALA A 67 -19.74 1.21 -19.07
N ARG A 68 -18.50 0.75 -19.30
CA ARG A 68 -17.28 1.41 -18.82
C ARG A 68 -17.21 2.87 -19.28
N ASP A 69 -17.39 3.13 -20.58
CA ASP A 69 -17.28 4.48 -21.16
C ASP A 69 -18.38 5.45 -20.67
N GLY A 70 -19.56 4.93 -20.34
CA GLY A 70 -20.60 5.71 -19.66
C GLY A 70 -20.23 6.08 -18.21
N PHE A 71 -19.64 5.16 -17.45
CA PHE A 71 -19.21 5.40 -16.06
C PHE A 71 -18.08 6.43 -15.94
N LEU A 72 -16.94 6.18 -16.59
CA LEU A 72 -16.55 7.08 -17.64
C LEU A 72 -16.96 8.57 -17.53
N THR A 73 -17.83 8.92 -18.46
CA THR A 73 -18.49 10.22 -18.63
C THR A 73 -19.15 10.79 -17.37
N LEU A 74 -19.64 9.97 -16.42
CA LEU A 74 -20.25 10.43 -15.17
C LEU A 74 -19.29 11.10 -14.20
N LEU A 75 -18.09 10.56 -14.04
CA LEU A 75 -17.13 11.03 -13.03
C LEU A 75 -16.40 12.28 -13.49
N ALA A 76 -16.43 12.44 -14.80
CA ALA A 76 -16.05 13.66 -15.45
C ALA A 76 -17.08 14.78 -15.17
N SER A 77 -18.36 14.50 -14.88
CA SER A 77 -19.47 15.47 -14.76
C SER A 77 -19.30 16.51 -13.63
N PRO A 78 -19.86 17.75 -13.73
CA PRO A 78 -19.70 18.84 -12.75
C PRO A 78 -20.36 18.67 -11.37
N PHE A 79 -20.88 17.49 -11.01
CA PHE A 79 -21.33 17.21 -9.63
C PHE A 79 -20.12 17.06 -8.70
N SER A 80 -20.24 17.44 -7.43
CA SER A 80 -19.22 17.06 -6.44
C SER A 80 -19.23 15.53 -6.29
N LEU A 81 -18.05 14.89 -6.29
CA LEU A 81 -17.91 13.44 -6.14
C LEU A 81 -18.70 12.90 -4.93
N PRO A 82 -18.76 13.59 -3.75
CA PRO A 82 -19.64 13.20 -2.65
C PRO A 82 -21.14 13.33 -2.96
N GLY A 83 -21.59 14.32 -3.72
CA GLY A 83 -23.02 14.48 -4.08
C GLY A 83 -23.50 13.48 -5.12
N ALA A 84 -22.64 13.07 -6.06
CA ALA A 84 -22.91 11.99 -7.01
C ALA A 84 -22.82 10.61 -6.35
N LEU A 85 -21.84 10.39 -5.46
CA LEU A 85 -21.70 9.16 -4.68
C LEU A 85 -22.78 9.01 -3.61
N GLU A 86 -23.20 10.07 -2.89
CA GLU A 86 -24.28 9.99 -1.91
C GLU A 86 -25.62 9.72 -2.60
N ALA A 87 -25.87 10.31 -3.77
CA ALA A 87 -27.02 9.99 -4.62
C ALA A 87 -26.97 8.56 -5.16
N ALA A 88 -25.80 8.08 -5.61
CA ALA A 88 -25.63 6.72 -6.10
C ALA A 88 -25.65 5.66 -4.97
N GLN A 89 -25.15 5.99 -3.78
CA GLN A 89 -25.08 5.10 -2.62
C GLN A 89 -26.44 4.99 -1.92
N ARG A 90 -27.24 6.06 -1.86
CA ARG A 90 -28.65 6.00 -1.41
C ARG A 90 -29.56 5.18 -2.33
N PHE A 91 -29.23 5.06 -3.62
CA PHE A 91 -30.11 4.47 -4.63
C PHE A 91 -29.62 3.14 -5.27
N PHE A 92 -28.31 2.83 -5.27
CA PHE A 92 -27.72 1.68 -6.01
C PHE A 92 -26.86 0.69 -5.20
N GLY A 93 -26.62 0.92 -3.90
CA GLY A 93 -25.91 0.03 -2.95
C GLY A 93 -25.04 -1.12 -3.51
N GLY A 94 -23.75 -0.89 -3.82
CA GLY A 94 -22.79 -1.97 -4.14
C GLY A 94 -21.38 -1.54 -4.63
N GLN A 95 -20.34 -2.31 -4.29
CA GLN A 95 -18.89 -1.99 -4.29
C GLN A 95 -18.19 -1.92 -5.68
N ALA A 96 -18.78 -2.44 -6.77
CA ALA A 96 -18.18 -2.41 -8.12
C ALA A 96 -18.19 -1.00 -8.78
N TYR A 97 -18.96 -0.07 -8.22
CA TYR A 97 -19.13 1.29 -8.72
C TYR A 97 -17.91 2.21 -8.46
N LEU A 98 -17.14 1.95 -7.41
CA LEU A 98 -16.04 2.82 -6.95
C LEU A 98 -14.76 2.71 -7.81
N GLU A 99 -14.53 1.58 -8.48
CA GLU A 99 -13.34 1.36 -9.31
C GLU A 99 -13.48 2.01 -10.70
N ALA A 100 -14.67 1.91 -11.30
CA ALA A 100 -14.99 2.66 -12.51
C ALA A 100 -14.96 4.17 -12.26
N ALA A 101 -15.29 4.59 -11.02
CA ALA A 101 -15.32 5.99 -10.58
C ALA A 101 -13.96 6.72 -10.63
N LEU A 102 -12.90 6.01 -10.30
CA LEU A 102 -11.56 6.58 -10.23
C LEU A 102 -10.90 6.68 -11.61
N ALA A 103 -11.31 5.82 -12.56
CA ALA A 103 -10.70 5.74 -13.88
C ALA A 103 -11.08 6.91 -14.83
N CYS A 104 -12.18 7.64 -14.60
CA CYS A 104 -12.53 8.79 -15.46
C CYS A 104 -12.22 10.17 -14.90
N LEU A 105 -11.98 10.32 -13.60
CA LEU A 105 -11.47 11.58 -13.04
C LEU A 105 -10.14 12.01 -13.66
N GLY A 106 -9.31 11.06 -14.11
CA GLY A 106 -8.09 11.34 -14.87
C GLY A 106 -8.34 12.00 -16.23
N ARG A 107 -9.41 11.65 -16.97
CA ARG A 107 -9.50 11.98 -18.42
C ARG A 107 -9.95 13.40 -18.79
N ARG A 108 -10.39 14.25 -17.85
CA ARG A 108 -11.02 15.57 -18.17
C ARG A 108 -10.08 16.79 -18.19
N LEU A 109 -8.77 16.60 -18.27
CA LEU A 109 -7.80 17.69 -18.38
C LEU A 109 -7.20 17.69 -19.79
N ALA A 110 -7.62 18.67 -20.61
CA ALA A 110 -7.01 18.91 -21.92
C ALA A 110 -5.58 19.46 -21.77
N PRO A 111 -4.67 19.19 -22.72
CA PRO A 111 -3.33 19.79 -22.71
C PRO A 111 -3.46 21.31 -22.90
N LEU A 112 -2.85 22.09 -22.01
CA LEU A 112 -2.77 23.54 -22.20
C LEU A 112 -1.73 23.85 -23.28
N GLN A 113 -2.09 24.70 -24.23
CA GLN A 113 -1.12 25.28 -25.15
C GLN A 113 -0.26 26.31 -24.40
N PRO A 114 1.08 26.27 -24.54
CA PRO A 114 1.98 27.16 -23.82
C PRO A 114 1.93 28.55 -24.46
N ALA A 115 1.11 29.45 -23.90
CA ALA A 115 1.13 30.85 -24.28
C ALA A 115 1.35 31.70 -23.03
N ASP A 116 2.60 32.15 -22.89
CA ASP A 116 3.04 33.29 -22.08
C ASP A 116 2.53 33.34 -20.63
N ALA A 117 2.87 32.34 -19.83
CA ALA A 117 2.62 32.36 -18.40
C ALA A 117 3.92 32.19 -17.64
N THR A 118 4.34 33.26 -16.95
CA THR A 118 5.30 33.14 -15.85
C THR A 118 4.75 32.14 -14.81
N THR A 119 5.64 31.50 -14.05
CA THR A 119 5.31 30.45 -13.05
C THR A 119 4.15 30.83 -12.12
N ALA A 120 3.96 32.13 -11.85
CA ALA A 120 2.86 32.69 -11.05
C ALA A 120 1.48 32.65 -11.73
N GLY A 121 1.39 32.79 -13.06
CA GLY A 121 0.12 32.76 -13.81
C GLY A 121 -0.44 31.35 -14.02
N LEU A 122 0.44 30.37 -14.21
CA LEU A 122 0.09 28.94 -14.24
C LEU A 122 -0.37 28.47 -12.84
N GLN A 123 0.27 28.95 -11.77
CA GLN A 123 -0.13 28.67 -10.39
C GLN A 123 -1.57 29.11 -10.06
N GLN A 124 -2.03 30.23 -10.61
CA GLN A 124 -3.37 30.75 -10.33
C GLN A 124 -4.48 30.02 -11.10
N SER A 125 -4.25 29.65 -12.38
CA SER A 125 -5.32 29.12 -13.25
C SER A 125 -5.45 27.60 -13.21
N LEU A 126 -4.34 26.86 -13.18
CA LEU A 126 -4.35 25.41 -13.06
C LEU A 126 -4.63 24.97 -11.63
N GLY A 127 -3.96 25.60 -10.66
CA GLY A 127 -4.12 25.32 -9.24
C GLY A 127 -5.58 25.36 -8.79
N ALA A 128 -6.32 26.41 -9.14
CA ALA A 128 -7.73 26.55 -8.75
C ALA A 128 -8.63 25.43 -9.32
N ARG A 129 -8.43 25.02 -10.58
CA ARG A 129 -9.26 23.99 -11.23
C ARG A 129 -8.99 22.59 -10.69
N TYR A 130 -7.72 22.21 -10.55
CA TYR A 130 -7.34 20.93 -9.95
C TYR A 130 -7.70 20.87 -8.46
N TRP A 131 -7.50 21.97 -7.75
CA TRP A 131 -7.84 22.09 -6.34
C TRP A 131 -9.34 21.89 -6.11
N GLU A 132 -10.24 22.53 -6.85
CA GLU A 132 -11.69 22.30 -6.61
C GLU A 132 -12.16 20.87 -6.94
N LEU A 133 -11.50 20.18 -7.89
CA LEU A 133 -11.77 18.77 -8.21
C LEU A 133 -11.30 17.82 -7.12
N TRP A 134 -10.11 18.06 -6.56
CA TRP A 134 -9.45 17.12 -5.65
C TRP A 134 -9.50 17.53 -4.18
N ARG A 135 -9.81 18.80 -3.86
CA ARG A 135 -9.93 19.34 -2.48
C ARG A 135 -10.78 18.45 -1.59
N PRO A 136 -11.97 17.95 -2.00
CA PRO A 136 -12.75 17.06 -1.14
C PRO A 136 -12.03 15.74 -0.83
N ALA A 137 -11.30 15.17 -1.79
CA ALA A 137 -10.52 13.95 -1.61
C ALA A 137 -9.22 14.19 -0.80
N LEU A 138 -8.62 15.38 -0.90
CA LEU A 138 -7.41 15.79 -0.19
C LEU A 138 -7.68 16.29 1.23
N GLN A 139 -8.89 16.77 1.51
CA GLN A 139 -9.36 17.17 2.85
C GLN A 139 -9.91 16.00 3.65
N ALA A 140 -10.28 14.89 2.99
CA ALA A 140 -10.51 13.62 3.65
C ALA A 140 -9.16 13.11 4.17
N SER A 141 -9.08 12.89 5.48
CA SER A 141 -7.88 12.47 6.22
C SER A 141 -7.32 11.08 5.83
N ASP A 142 -7.92 10.41 4.84
CA ASP A 142 -7.64 9.02 4.45
C ASP A 142 -7.12 8.92 3.00
N PHE A 143 -6.11 9.72 2.66
CA PHE A 143 -5.51 9.66 1.33
C PHE A 143 -4.54 8.46 1.22
N SER A 144 -4.75 7.55 0.26
CA SER A 144 -3.80 6.46 -0.01
C SER A 144 -2.66 6.92 -0.92
N ILE A 145 -1.42 6.57 -0.58
CA ILE A 145 -0.24 6.92 -1.38
C ILE A 145 -0.31 6.37 -2.82
N ASP A 146 -1.02 5.25 -3.03
CA ASP A 146 -1.30 4.69 -4.35
C ASP A 146 -2.06 5.69 -5.24
N LEU A 147 -3.06 6.39 -4.69
CA LEU A 147 -3.80 7.40 -5.44
C LEU A 147 -2.91 8.60 -5.80
N LEU A 148 -1.95 8.99 -4.94
CA LEU A 148 -1.02 10.09 -5.20
C LEU A 148 -0.11 9.71 -6.36
N TYR A 149 0.36 8.46 -6.35
CA TYR A 149 1.20 7.91 -7.38
C TYR A 149 0.51 7.91 -8.74
N PHE A 150 -0.70 7.33 -8.84
CA PHE A 150 -1.44 7.31 -10.11
C PHE A 150 -1.81 8.70 -10.61
N LEU A 151 -2.10 9.64 -9.70
CA LEU A 151 -2.33 11.03 -10.06
C LEU A 151 -1.08 11.68 -10.66
N LYS A 152 0.10 11.45 -10.07
CA LYS A 152 1.37 11.94 -10.61
C LYS A 152 1.64 11.38 -12.01
N LEU A 153 1.40 10.08 -12.22
CA LEU A 153 1.52 9.45 -13.55
C LEU A 153 0.57 10.07 -14.57
N ASP A 154 -0.70 10.28 -14.22
CA ASP A 154 -1.69 10.87 -15.12
C ASP A 154 -1.34 12.33 -15.46
N MET A 155 -0.91 13.13 -14.49
CA MET A 155 -0.44 14.51 -14.72
C MET A 155 0.73 14.55 -15.70
N GLN A 156 1.72 13.66 -15.54
CA GLN A 156 2.89 13.59 -16.40
C GLN A 156 2.59 13.06 -17.80
N ALA A 157 1.58 12.20 -17.94
CA ALA A 157 1.16 11.71 -19.25
C ALA A 157 0.46 12.79 -20.10
N ARG A 158 -0.06 13.85 -19.47
CA ARG A 158 -0.92 14.86 -20.11
C ARG A 158 -0.27 16.22 -20.33
N HIS A 159 0.77 16.54 -19.58
CA HIS A 159 1.35 17.88 -19.53
C HIS A 159 2.87 17.83 -19.58
N GLU A 160 3.49 18.96 -19.93
CA GLU A 160 4.92 19.10 -19.73
C GLU A 160 5.26 18.91 -18.24
N ILE A 161 6.43 18.34 -17.96
CA ILE A 161 6.88 18.02 -16.60
C ILE A 161 6.77 19.22 -15.65
N LYS A 162 7.02 20.44 -16.15
CA LYS A 162 6.93 21.69 -15.38
C LYS A 162 5.51 22.00 -14.91
N ASP A 163 4.51 21.73 -15.74
CA ASP A 163 3.10 21.96 -15.41
C ASP A 163 2.57 20.91 -14.44
N ALA A 164 2.98 19.64 -14.61
CA ALA A 164 2.66 18.56 -13.68
C ALA A 164 3.23 18.86 -12.28
N ILE A 165 4.48 19.34 -12.21
CA ILE A 165 5.12 19.77 -10.97
C ILE A 165 4.35 20.93 -10.32
N ALA A 166 3.99 21.97 -11.10
CA ALA A 166 3.25 23.12 -10.59
C ALA A 166 1.88 22.72 -10.04
N ALA A 167 1.14 21.86 -10.77
CA ALA A 167 -0.16 21.34 -10.36
C ALA A 167 -0.06 20.55 -9.05
N TYR A 168 0.93 19.67 -8.92
CA TYR A 168 1.15 18.90 -7.70
C TYR A 168 1.54 19.80 -6.52
N ALA A 169 2.38 20.81 -6.73
CA ALA A 169 2.76 21.77 -5.69
C ALA A 169 1.56 22.55 -5.14
N LEU A 170 0.65 22.98 -6.01
CA LEU A 170 -0.60 23.64 -5.63
C LEU A 170 -1.56 22.70 -4.89
N MET A 171 -1.57 21.43 -5.28
CA MET A 171 -2.34 20.39 -4.61
C MET A 171 -1.86 20.15 -3.17
N LEU A 172 -0.54 20.16 -2.95
CA LEU A 172 0.03 19.98 -1.63
C LEU A 172 -0.11 21.22 -0.74
N ALA A 173 -0.04 22.42 -1.31
CA ALA A 173 -0.07 23.70 -0.61
C ALA A 173 -1.17 24.66 -1.15
N PRO A 174 -2.45 24.33 -0.97
CA PRO A 174 -3.56 25.15 -1.46
C PRO A 174 -3.68 26.46 -0.67
N GLY A 175 -2.95 27.48 -1.10
CA GLY A 175 -2.82 28.79 -0.43
C GLY A 175 -1.49 28.99 0.31
N GLY A 176 -0.59 28.00 0.30
CA GLY A 176 0.75 28.10 0.85
C GLY A 176 1.81 28.26 -0.24
N ALA A 177 2.98 28.78 0.13
CA ALA A 177 4.14 28.67 -0.75
C ALA A 177 4.63 27.21 -0.74
N ALA A 178 4.95 26.68 -1.92
CA ALA A 178 5.67 25.43 -2.09
C ALA A 178 7.03 25.75 -2.71
N HIS A 179 8.04 24.97 -2.37
CA HIS A 179 9.34 25.04 -3.02
C HIS A 179 9.57 23.77 -3.84
N LEU A 180 10.28 23.95 -4.94
CA LEU A 180 10.69 22.89 -5.84
C LEU A 180 12.22 22.79 -5.79
N ASN A 181 12.71 21.62 -5.39
CA ASN A 181 14.12 21.30 -5.40
C ASN A 181 14.41 20.25 -6.47
N PHE A 182 15.55 20.36 -7.11
CA PHE A 182 16.09 19.32 -8.00
C PHE A 182 17.27 18.68 -7.28
N LEU A 183 17.08 17.47 -6.80
CA LEU A 183 18.04 16.79 -5.93
C LEU A 183 18.55 15.53 -6.63
N LYS A 184 19.87 15.39 -6.70
CA LYS A 184 20.46 14.16 -7.22
C LYS A 184 20.22 13.02 -6.22
N VAL A 185 19.67 11.92 -6.73
CA VAL A 185 19.41 10.71 -5.96
C VAL A 185 20.70 9.91 -5.81
N GLU A 186 21.03 9.51 -4.58
CA GLU A 186 22.23 8.74 -4.27
C GLU A 186 21.97 7.63 -3.25
N PRO A 187 22.79 6.55 -3.26
CA PRO A 187 22.65 5.49 -2.28
C PRO A 187 23.15 5.96 -0.91
N LEU A 188 22.32 5.79 0.10
CA LEU A 188 22.59 6.21 1.49
C LEU A 188 23.94 5.70 2.01
N LEU A 189 24.22 4.40 1.84
CA LEU A 189 25.47 3.79 2.30
C LEU A 189 26.71 4.39 1.62
N GLY A 190 26.63 4.58 0.30
CA GLY A 190 27.71 5.14 -0.50
C GLY A 190 28.02 6.58 -0.08
N TYR A 191 26.98 7.40 0.04
CA TYR A 191 27.11 8.78 0.51
C TYR A 191 27.66 8.86 1.94
N ALA A 192 27.15 8.03 2.86
CA ALA A 192 27.60 8.01 4.25
C ALA A 192 29.10 7.72 4.36
N ARG A 193 29.59 6.69 3.64
CA ARG A 193 31.01 6.32 3.60
C ARG A 193 31.87 7.41 2.95
N ALA A 194 31.45 7.95 1.81
CA ALA A 194 32.21 8.94 1.06
C ALA A 194 32.43 10.25 1.82
N ASN A 195 31.50 10.62 2.70
CA ASN A 195 31.55 11.85 3.50
C ASN A 195 32.05 11.62 4.94
N GLY A 196 32.59 10.44 5.24
CA GLY A 196 33.20 10.15 6.55
C GLY A 196 32.21 10.11 7.71
N PHE A 197 30.92 9.88 7.44
CA PHE A 197 29.94 9.64 8.50
C PHE A 197 30.22 8.33 9.20
N HIS A 198 29.86 8.25 10.48
CA HIS A 198 29.98 7.00 11.23
C HIS A 198 28.98 5.98 10.68
N VAL A 199 29.49 4.87 10.16
CA VAL A 199 28.72 3.74 9.64
C VAL A 199 29.19 2.49 10.35
N THR A 200 28.25 1.71 10.89
CA THR A 200 28.52 0.38 11.43
C THR A 200 27.69 -0.62 10.65
N GLU A 201 28.35 -1.63 10.12
CA GLU A 201 27.72 -2.74 9.41
C GLU A 201 27.41 -3.86 10.42
N THR A 202 26.14 -4.21 10.57
CA THR A 202 25.67 -5.26 11.48
C THR A 202 25.58 -6.61 10.78
N VAL A 203 25.30 -6.60 9.48
CA VAL A 203 25.28 -7.81 8.63
C VAL A 203 26.03 -7.48 7.35
N PRO A 204 27.09 -8.22 7.01
CA PRO A 204 27.83 -7.96 5.79
C PRO A 204 27.07 -8.37 4.55
N ALA A 205 27.27 -7.61 3.47
CA ALA A 205 26.83 -7.99 2.14
C ALA A 205 27.52 -9.29 1.69
N GLY A 206 26.87 -10.02 0.78
CA GLY A 206 27.44 -11.22 0.16
C GLY A 206 26.44 -12.34 -0.01
N ILE A 207 26.94 -13.49 -0.44
CA ILE A 207 26.11 -14.67 -0.71
C ILE A 207 25.56 -15.26 0.60
N LYS A 208 24.24 -15.47 0.64
CA LYS A 208 23.47 -16.03 1.74
C LYS A 208 22.80 -17.31 1.29
N GLN A 209 22.64 -18.26 2.20
CA GLN A 209 21.91 -19.50 1.98
C GLN A 209 20.47 -19.32 2.46
N VAL A 210 19.49 -19.53 1.58
CA VAL A 210 18.05 -19.44 1.88
C VAL A 210 17.41 -20.81 1.65
N SER A 211 16.58 -21.24 2.60
CA SER A 211 15.84 -22.49 2.45
C SER A 211 14.72 -22.35 1.43
N SER A 212 14.53 -23.37 0.60
CA SER A 212 13.37 -23.47 -0.29
C SER A 212 12.08 -23.70 0.50
N SER A 213 10.97 -23.13 0.05
CA SER A 213 9.65 -23.38 0.63
C SER A 213 9.23 -24.84 0.46
N VAL A 214 8.59 -25.40 1.50
CA VAL A 214 8.05 -26.77 1.46
C VAL A 214 6.65 -26.74 0.84
N VAL A 215 6.52 -27.18 -0.41
CA VAL A 215 5.24 -27.23 -1.11
C VAL A 215 4.58 -28.60 -0.95
N VAL A 216 3.33 -28.62 -0.48
CA VAL A 216 2.56 -29.84 -0.26
C VAL A 216 2.37 -30.60 -1.57
N GLY A 217 2.68 -31.90 -1.55
CA GLY A 217 2.58 -32.76 -2.73
C GLY A 217 3.72 -32.61 -3.73
N GLN A 218 4.73 -31.80 -3.44
CA GLN A 218 5.93 -31.64 -4.27
C GLN A 218 7.20 -32.13 -3.55
N PRO A 219 8.25 -32.53 -4.28
CA PRO A 219 9.54 -32.83 -3.69
C PRO A 219 10.12 -31.64 -2.94
N ARG A 220 10.77 -31.89 -1.80
CA ARG A 220 11.55 -30.85 -1.12
C ARG A 220 12.73 -30.43 -1.99
N LEU A 221 12.79 -29.14 -2.30
CA LEU A 221 13.91 -28.55 -3.03
C LEU A 221 15.06 -28.26 -2.06
N PRO A 222 16.34 -28.35 -2.50
CA PRO A 222 17.47 -27.96 -1.69
C PRO A 222 17.46 -26.45 -1.39
N PRO A 223 18.17 -25.98 -0.35
CA PRO A 223 18.49 -24.56 -0.19
C PRO A 223 19.23 -24.01 -1.42
N TYR A 224 19.16 -22.70 -1.61
CA TYR A 224 19.81 -22.00 -2.71
C TYR A 224 20.50 -20.71 -2.25
N GLU A 225 21.38 -20.19 -3.09
CA GLU A 225 22.20 -19.01 -2.80
C GLU A 225 21.56 -17.74 -3.34
N VAL A 226 21.66 -16.68 -2.54
CA VAL A 226 21.13 -15.35 -2.88
C VAL A 226 22.17 -14.30 -2.53
N GLU A 227 22.26 -13.23 -3.32
CA GLU A 227 23.07 -12.08 -2.95
C GLU A 227 22.30 -11.19 -1.98
N GLY A 228 22.78 -11.14 -0.73
CA GLY A 228 22.25 -10.28 0.33
C GLY A 228 23.01 -8.96 0.42
N ARG A 229 22.27 -7.88 0.67
CA ARG A 229 22.80 -6.53 0.92
C ARG A 229 23.45 -6.40 2.30
N ALA A 230 24.24 -5.34 2.50
CA ALA A 230 24.74 -5.01 3.82
C ALA A 230 23.60 -4.42 4.66
N VAL A 231 23.47 -4.86 5.91
CA VAL A 231 22.62 -4.18 6.90
C VAL A 231 23.54 -3.32 7.75
N PHE A 232 23.25 -2.03 7.81
CA PHE A 232 24.06 -1.05 8.51
C PHE A 232 23.19 -0.04 9.25
N HIS A 233 23.82 0.66 10.20
CA HIS A 233 23.30 1.91 10.73
C HIS A 233 24.34 3.02 10.57
N ALA A 234 23.85 4.24 10.35
CA ALA A 234 24.69 5.41 10.17
C ALA A 234 24.15 6.60 10.97
N MET A 235 25.03 7.52 11.33
CA MET A 235 24.65 8.82 11.89
C MET A 235 25.03 9.91 10.87
N LEU A 236 24.01 10.48 10.23
CA LEU A 236 24.15 11.64 9.35
C LEU A 236 24.15 12.92 10.18
N ARG A 237 24.77 13.99 9.67
CA ARG A 237 24.67 15.32 10.26
C ARG A 237 23.84 16.23 9.37
N ASP A 238 23.05 17.10 9.98
CA ASP A 238 22.38 18.19 9.28
C ASP A 238 21.43 17.74 8.15
N ALA A 239 20.78 16.59 8.35
CA ALA A 239 19.87 15.96 7.40
C ALA A 239 18.41 16.41 7.62
N THR A 240 17.59 16.38 6.56
CA THR A 240 16.16 16.69 6.62
C THR A 240 15.34 15.48 6.21
N ILE A 241 14.35 15.12 7.02
CA ILE A 241 13.35 14.08 6.72
C ILE A 241 11.99 14.72 6.50
N THR A 242 11.15 14.07 5.69
CA THR A 242 9.79 14.54 5.38
C THR A 242 8.79 13.42 5.67
N ALA A 243 7.68 13.75 6.34
CA ALA A 243 6.64 12.76 6.62
C ALA A 243 6.13 12.10 5.32
N GLY A 244 6.04 10.77 5.32
CA GLY A 244 5.62 9.96 4.19
C GLY A 244 6.65 9.85 3.07
N SER A 245 7.92 10.20 3.34
CA SER A 245 9.03 10.06 2.39
C SER A 245 10.12 9.16 2.94
N SER A 246 10.57 8.22 2.10
CA SER A 246 11.74 7.38 2.37
C SER A 246 13.05 8.08 2.02
N GLY A 247 12.98 9.21 1.29
CA GLY A 247 14.13 10.01 0.89
C GLY A 247 14.63 10.95 2.01
N ILE A 248 15.94 10.99 2.22
CA ILE A 248 16.60 11.88 3.18
C ILE A 248 17.33 12.99 2.43
N GLU A 249 16.98 14.25 2.69
CA GLU A 249 17.63 15.41 2.07
C GLU A 249 18.88 15.83 2.85
N ILE A 250 20.02 15.97 2.17
CA ILE A 250 21.28 16.44 2.76
C ILE A 250 22.19 17.02 1.67
N ASP A 251 22.79 18.17 1.89
CA ASP A 251 23.74 18.82 0.96
C ASP A 251 23.29 18.87 -0.51
N GLY A 252 22.00 19.16 -0.77
CA GLY A 252 21.45 19.19 -2.13
C GLY A 252 21.31 17.81 -2.80
N ARG A 253 21.38 16.73 -2.01
CA ARG A 253 21.16 15.33 -2.41
C ARG A 253 19.88 14.79 -1.78
N LEU A 254 19.37 13.73 -2.39
CA LEU A 254 18.27 12.92 -1.86
C LEU A 254 18.73 11.47 -1.71
N LEU A 255 18.91 11.01 -0.48
CA LEU A 255 19.46 9.70 -0.19
C LEU A 255 18.35 8.66 -0.04
N PHE A 256 18.52 7.51 -0.68
CA PHE A 256 17.66 6.33 -0.51
C PHE A 256 18.48 5.11 -0.12
N ASP A 257 17.86 4.17 0.59
CA ASP A 257 18.48 2.91 0.97
C ASP A 257 18.38 1.86 -0.15
N TYR A 258 19.17 2.05 -1.21
CA TYR A 258 19.47 1.03 -2.22
C TYR A 258 20.99 0.79 -2.27
N GLN A 259 21.39 -0.40 -2.67
CA GLN A 259 22.79 -0.83 -2.74
C GLN A 259 23.05 -1.61 -4.04
N GLY A 260 24.23 -1.45 -4.62
CA GLY A 260 24.67 -2.23 -5.79
C GLY A 260 23.60 -2.33 -6.89
N GLY A 261 23.34 -3.55 -7.36
CA GLY A 261 22.34 -3.85 -8.39
C GLY A 261 20.89 -3.96 -7.88
N ASP A 262 20.55 -3.46 -6.69
CA ASP A 262 19.17 -3.51 -6.15
C ASP A 262 18.15 -2.96 -7.16
N LEU A 263 18.42 -1.80 -7.75
CA LEU A 263 17.55 -1.13 -8.72
C LEU A 263 17.51 -1.84 -10.08
N GLU A 264 18.48 -2.70 -10.37
CA GLU A 264 18.55 -3.52 -11.59
C GLU A 264 17.74 -4.81 -11.40
N ARG A 265 17.78 -5.40 -10.21
CA ARG A 265 16.98 -6.59 -9.81
C ARG A 265 15.50 -6.23 -9.67
N ILE A 266 15.21 -5.13 -9.00
CA ILE A 266 13.86 -4.62 -8.79
C ILE A 266 13.82 -3.15 -9.18
N SER A 267 13.29 -2.87 -10.38
CA SER A 267 12.96 -1.49 -10.74
C SER A 267 11.85 -0.96 -9.83
N VAL A 268 12.13 0.16 -9.17
CA VAL A 268 11.12 0.95 -8.45
C VAL A 268 10.87 2.25 -9.18
N ASP A 269 9.66 2.77 -9.00
CA ASP A 269 9.35 4.14 -9.40
C ASP A 269 9.43 5.06 -8.19
N PHE A 270 10.50 5.85 -8.09
CA PHE A 270 10.69 6.80 -6.99
C PHE A 270 9.54 7.82 -6.87
N ARG A 271 8.75 8.03 -7.93
CA ARG A 271 7.54 8.87 -7.88
C ARG A 271 6.45 8.29 -6.98
N TYR A 272 6.56 7.04 -6.51
CA TYR A 272 5.69 6.56 -5.45
C TYR A 272 5.85 7.36 -4.17
N ASP A 273 7.09 7.76 -3.86
CA ASP A 273 7.42 8.60 -2.72
C ASP A 273 6.70 9.96 -2.85
N ALA A 274 5.98 10.37 -1.80
CA ALA A 274 5.01 11.46 -1.92
C ALA A 274 5.64 12.78 -2.44
N PRO A 275 6.75 13.30 -1.87
CA PRO A 275 7.35 14.55 -2.33
C PRO A 275 7.98 14.48 -3.74
N ILE A 276 8.27 13.29 -4.26
CA ILE A 276 8.87 13.13 -5.59
C ILE A 276 7.76 13.19 -6.65
N VAL A 277 7.86 14.21 -7.51
CA VAL A 277 6.91 14.45 -8.59
C VAL A 277 7.44 14.01 -9.94
N ALA A 278 8.75 14.06 -10.14
CA ALA A 278 9.37 13.61 -11.38
C ALA A 278 10.80 13.12 -11.15
N MET A 279 11.28 12.33 -12.10
CA MET A 279 12.62 11.75 -12.12
C MET A 279 13.21 11.88 -13.53
N GLU A 280 14.39 12.46 -13.64
CA GLU A 280 15.13 12.59 -14.91
C GLU A 280 16.63 12.42 -14.64
N ASP A 281 17.28 11.49 -15.35
CA ASP A 281 18.73 11.24 -15.26
C ASP A 281 19.29 11.14 -13.82
N GLY A 282 18.59 10.42 -12.94
CA GLY A 282 18.97 10.25 -11.54
C GLY A 282 18.76 11.50 -10.67
N THR A 283 18.07 12.52 -11.17
CA THR A 283 17.68 13.72 -10.44
C THR A 283 16.18 13.70 -10.17
N ALA A 284 15.81 13.86 -8.91
CA ALA A 284 14.43 13.96 -8.46
C ALA A 284 13.98 15.42 -8.44
N ALA A 285 12.82 15.70 -9.02
CA ALA A 285 12.07 16.91 -8.73
C ALA A 285 11.25 16.66 -7.46
N VAL A 286 11.59 17.39 -6.40
CA VAL A 286 11.03 17.24 -5.05
C VAL A 286 10.24 18.49 -4.68
N VAL A 287 8.98 18.30 -4.31
CA VAL A 287 8.10 19.38 -3.87
C VAL A 287 7.99 19.34 -2.34
N GLY A 288 8.28 20.47 -1.70
CA GLY A 288 8.09 20.65 -0.26
C GLY A 288 7.20 21.85 0.07
N LEU A 289 6.51 21.80 1.21
CA LEU A 289 5.80 22.95 1.75
C LEU A 289 6.80 24.00 2.24
N ALA A 290 6.54 25.29 1.99
CA ALA A 290 7.43 26.38 2.42
C ALA A 290 7.25 26.78 3.88
N GLU A 291 6.17 26.37 4.54
CA GLU A 291 5.99 26.60 5.98
C GLU A 291 6.98 25.75 6.79
N GLY A 292 7.61 26.42 7.76
CA GLY A 292 8.94 26.11 8.33
C GLY A 292 9.26 24.65 8.60
N THR A 293 10.52 24.29 8.30
CA THR A 293 11.17 23.06 8.73
C THR A 293 11.46 23.18 10.23
N ASP A 294 10.83 22.34 11.03
CA ASP A 294 11.17 22.25 12.46
C ASP A 294 12.59 21.70 12.59
N GLU A 295 13.31 22.07 13.66
CA GLU A 295 14.68 21.61 13.89
C GLU A 295 14.80 20.93 15.26
N ILE A 296 15.47 19.78 15.30
CA ILE A 296 15.83 19.10 16.53
C ILE A 296 17.28 18.60 16.49
N ASP A 297 17.83 18.40 17.69
CA ASP A 297 19.23 18.04 17.85
C ASP A 297 19.54 16.60 17.39
N ARG A 298 18.66 15.66 17.74
CA ARG A 298 18.93 14.22 17.66
C ARG A 298 17.67 13.46 17.35
N ALA A 299 17.73 12.51 16.42
CA ALA A 299 16.59 11.64 16.12
C ALA A 299 16.97 10.34 15.44
N ILE A 300 16.18 9.30 15.71
CA ILE A 300 16.14 8.07 14.92
C ILE A 300 15.05 8.21 13.86
N ASN A 301 15.39 7.94 12.59
CA ASN A 301 14.43 7.99 11.49
C ASN A 301 13.66 6.68 11.31
N LEU A 302 12.32 6.73 11.40
CA LEU A 302 11.41 5.69 10.93
C LEU A 302 10.24 6.26 10.09
N VAL A 303 10.38 7.47 9.54
CA VAL A 303 9.43 7.97 8.53
C VAL A 303 9.68 7.27 7.19
N GLY A 304 8.65 7.14 6.36
CA GLY A 304 8.83 6.54 5.04
C GLY A 304 7.56 6.44 4.21
N ALA A 305 7.72 6.27 2.89
CA ALA A 305 6.61 6.20 1.93
C ALA A 305 5.65 5.02 2.19
N THR A 306 6.15 3.96 2.82
CA THR A 306 5.40 2.72 3.07
C THR A 306 5.13 2.48 4.56
N SER A 307 5.33 3.48 5.42
CA SER A 307 5.17 3.36 6.89
C SER A 307 3.74 3.02 7.32
N SER A 308 2.75 3.27 6.46
CA SER A 308 1.35 2.91 6.68
C SER A 308 1.00 1.47 6.26
N ALA A 309 1.88 0.79 5.52
CA ALA A 309 1.63 -0.57 5.02
C ALA A 309 2.19 -1.62 5.98
N PHE A 310 1.31 -2.47 6.54
CA PHE A 310 1.68 -3.47 7.56
C PHE A 310 2.83 -4.40 7.14
N GLY A 311 2.85 -4.85 5.88
CA GLY A 311 3.92 -5.73 5.39
C GLY A 311 5.30 -5.06 5.45
N HIS A 312 5.38 -3.83 4.95
CA HIS A 312 6.58 -3.01 5.01
C HIS A 312 6.94 -2.66 6.45
N TRP A 313 5.96 -2.35 7.30
CA TRP A 313 6.20 -2.08 8.71
C TRP A 313 6.92 -3.24 9.41
N MET A 314 6.43 -4.46 9.22
CA MET A 314 6.98 -5.66 9.85
C MET A 314 8.34 -6.09 9.28
N LEU A 315 8.62 -5.86 7.99
CA LEU A 315 9.86 -6.27 7.32
C LEU A 315 10.95 -5.20 7.27
N GLU A 316 10.58 -3.92 7.26
CA GLU A 316 11.51 -2.81 7.03
C GLU A 316 11.65 -1.90 8.25
N TYR A 317 10.55 -1.36 8.76
CA TYR A 317 10.60 -0.30 9.80
C TYR A 317 10.86 -0.86 11.19
N LEU A 318 10.16 -1.92 11.58
CA LEU A 318 10.35 -2.54 12.89
C LEU A 318 11.75 -3.18 13.02
N PRO A 319 12.30 -3.89 12.00
CA PRO A 319 13.68 -4.36 12.04
C PRO A 319 14.72 -3.22 12.06
N LYS A 320 14.47 -2.08 11.37
CA LYS A 320 15.32 -0.88 11.50
C LYS A 320 15.38 -0.39 12.94
N PHE A 321 14.24 -0.35 13.63
CA PHE A 321 14.18 0.01 15.05
C PHE A 321 15.04 -0.93 15.91
N PHE A 322 14.92 -2.25 15.71
CA PHE A 322 15.73 -3.24 16.42
C PHE A 322 17.23 -3.07 16.13
N GLY A 323 17.61 -2.92 14.87
CA GLY A 323 19.01 -2.70 14.47
C GLY A 323 19.61 -1.46 15.12
N MET A 324 18.85 -0.36 15.18
CA MET A 324 19.27 0.88 15.84
C MET A 324 19.32 0.78 17.37
N ALA A 325 18.44 0.00 17.98
CA ALA A 325 18.53 -0.28 19.41
C ALA A 325 19.80 -1.09 19.78
N LEU A 326 20.36 -1.87 18.84
CA LEU A 326 21.66 -2.54 19.01
C LEU A 326 22.87 -1.63 18.77
N ALA A 327 22.67 -0.48 18.14
CA ALA A 327 23.72 0.49 17.83
C ALA A 327 24.22 1.30 19.04
N GLY A 328 23.70 1.02 20.25
CA GLY A 328 24.06 1.75 21.47
C GLY A 328 23.59 3.21 21.50
N ILE A 329 22.55 3.54 20.72
CA ILE A 329 22.00 4.90 20.67
C ILE A 329 21.35 5.24 22.02
N PRO A 330 21.73 6.36 22.67
CA PRO A 330 21.19 6.76 23.97
C PRO A 330 19.66 6.76 24.01
N GLU A 331 19.05 6.27 25.10
CA GLU A 331 17.58 6.06 25.21
C GLU A 331 16.77 7.36 25.12
N ASP A 332 17.38 8.51 25.42
CA ASP A 332 16.77 9.84 25.30
C ASP A 332 16.66 10.35 23.85
N VAL A 333 17.34 9.71 22.89
CA VAL A 333 17.20 10.04 21.46
C VAL A 333 15.82 9.58 20.97
N PRO A 334 14.97 10.52 20.50
CA PRO A 334 13.61 10.20 20.08
C PRO A 334 13.59 9.42 18.77
N VAL A 335 12.58 8.58 18.59
CA VAL A 335 12.21 7.99 17.29
C VAL A 335 11.19 8.88 16.62
N VAL A 336 11.42 9.24 15.35
CA VAL A 336 10.47 10.00 14.54
C VAL A 336 9.71 9.04 13.63
N ILE A 337 8.39 9.13 13.67
CA ILE A 337 7.45 8.32 12.87
C ILE A 337 6.44 9.22 12.16
N ASP A 338 5.78 8.70 11.14
CA ASP A 338 4.66 9.37 10.48
C ASP A 338 3.42 9.40 11.39
N ALA A 339 2.73 10.53 11.45
CA ALA A 339 1.50 10.65 12.23
C ALA A 339 0.32 9.86 11.64
N ALA A 340 0.31 9.64 10.32
CA ALA A 340 -0.77 8.99 9.56
C ALA A 340 -0.61 7.47 9.42
N MET A 341 0.13 6.82 10.33
CA MET A 341 0.30 5.36 10.32
C MET A 341 -0.78 4.65 11.17
N PRO A 342 -1.16 3.40 10.84
CA PRO A 342 -2.09 2.60 11.63
C PRO A 342 -1.74 2.54 13.13
N PRO A 343 -2.72 2.56 14.04
CA PRO A 343 -2.46 2.49 15.48
C PRO A 343 -1.64 1.26 15.90
N THR A 344 -1.83 0.14 15.19
CA THR A 344 -1.11 -1.13 15.44
C THR A 344 0.40 -1.00 15.21
N HIS A 345 0.84 -0.17 14.26
CA HIS A 345 2.26 0.11 14.04
C HIS A 345 2.88 0.82 15.23
N ARG A 346 2.16 1.80 15.80
CA ARG A 346 2.60 2.53 16.99
C ARG A 346 2.65 1.61 18.20
N GLN A 347 1.60 0.80 18.39
CA GLN A 347 1.55 -0.21 19.44
C GLN A 347 2.71 -1.20 19.36
N ALA A 348 3.16 -1.58 18.15
CA ALA A 348 4.34 -2.42 18.00
C ALA A 348 5.61 -1.75 18.53
N LEU A 349 5.84 -0.47 18.20
CA LEU A 349 6.97 0.28 18.75
C LEU A 349 6.87 0.46 20.26
N ASP A 350 5.70 0.81 20.78
CA ASP A 350 5.51 0.94 22.23
C ASP A 350 5.76 -0.40 22.94
N TYR A 351 5.29 -1.52 22.36
CA TYR A 351 5.51 -2.86 22.87
C TYR A 351 7.00 -3.21 22.93
N PHE A 352 7.78 -3.02 21.86
CA PHE A 352 9.20 -3.40 21.88
C PHE A 352 10.11 -2.37 22.56
N SER A 353 9.76 -1.09 22.51
CA SER A 353 10.51 -0.03 23.21
C SER A 353 10.30 -0.04 24.71
N GLN A 354 9.21 -0.66 25.19
CA GLN A 354 8.82 -0.68 26.61
C GLN A 354 8.78 0.73 27.22
N GLY A 355 8.42 1.74 26.43
CA GLY A 355 8.38 3.15 26.84
C GLY A 355 9.73 3.78 27.18
N ARG A 356 10.86 3.12 26.89
CA ARG A 356 12.21 3.63 27.22
C ARG A 356 12.65 4.78 26.34
N ARG A 357 11.99 4.99 25.22
CA ARG A 357 12.41 5.95 24.19
C ARG A 357 11.26 6.88 23.81
N PRO A 358 11.47 8.20 23.75
CA PRO A 358 10.44 9.13 23.29
C PRO A 358 10.09 8.88 21.82
N ILE A 359 8.83 9.12 21.45
CA ILE A 359 8.35 9.03 20.07
C ILE A 359 7.79 10.38 19.65
N ILE A 360 8.33 10.91 18.55
CA ILE A 360 7.88 12.15 17.90
C ILE A 360 7.08 11.74 16.65
N THR A 361 5.87 12.27 16.53
CA THR A 361 5.04 12.08 15.33
C THR A 361 5.18 13.27 14.41
N LEU A 362 5.53 13.04 13.15
CA LEU A 362 5.61 14.07 12.12
C LEU A 362 4.29 14.12 11.35
N ALA A 363 3.60 15.27 11.42
CA ALA A 363 2.33 15.44 10.70
C ALA A 363 2.55 15.36 9.18
N PRO A 364 1.54 14.94 8.39
CA PRO A 364 1.69 14.74 6.95
C PRO A 364 2.32 15.96 6.27
N ARG A 365 3.32 15.70 5.41
CA ARG A 365 4.06 16.71 4.62
C ARG A 365 4.92 17.69 5.43
N ARG A 366 5.01 17.56 6.76
CA ARG A 366 5.95 18.35 7.56
C ARG A 366 7.38 17.85 7.32
N ARG A 367 8.32 18.79 7.40
CA ARG A 367 9.76 18.56 7.28
C ARG A 367 10.42 18.77 8.63
N LEU A 368 11.39 17.93 8.94
CA LEU A 368 12.15 17.99 10.18
C LEU A 368 13.64 17.95 9.85
N ARG A 369 14.36 19.02 10.16
CA ARG A 369 15.81 19.07 10.12
C ARG A 369 16.35 18.48 11.42
N VAL A 370 17.31 17.58 11.31
CA VAL A 370 17.90 16.87 12.43
C VAL A 370 19.42 17.02 12.36
N ARG A 371 20.01 17.59 13.41
CA ARG A 371 21.45 17.83 13.48
C ARG A 371 22.27 16.54 13.57
N GLU A 372 21.79 15.53 14.29
CA GLU A 372 22.32 14.16 14.32
C GLU A 372 21.19 13.16 14.03
N LEU A 373 21.13 12.66 12.79
CA LEU A 373 20.09 11.74 12.34
C LEU A 373 20.63 10.31 12.27
N TRP A 374 20.11 9.43 13.11
CA TRP A 374 20.38 8.00 13.03
C TRP A 374 19.44 7.34 12.04
N VAL A 375 20.03 6.57 11.14
CA VAL A 375 19.34 5.84 10.07
C VAL A 375 19.84 4.40 10.05
N ALA A 376 18.98 3.47 9.63
CA ALA A 376 19.33 2.08 9.41
C ALA A 376 18.83 1.58 8.07
N SER A 377 19.56 0.60 7.52
CA SER A 377 19.19 -0.08 6.29
C SER A 377 18.13 -1.15 6.53
N THR A 378 17.35 -1.44 5.49
CA THR A 378 16.44 -2.60 5.42
C THR A 378 17.23 -3.91 5.24
N PHE A 379 16.71 -5.02 5.78
CA PHE A 379 17.25 -6.35 5.50
C PHE A 379 16.96 -6.80 4.07
N CYS A 380 15.78 -6.47 3.57
CA CYS A 380 15.30 -6.79 2.23
C CYS A 380 14.97 -5.48 1.50
N TYR A 381 15.36 -5.36 0.23
CA TYR A 381 14.82 -4.31 -0.62
C TYR A 381 13.43 -4.73 -1.09
N VAL A 382 12.39 -4.19 -0.44
CA VAL A 382 11.00 -4.53 -0.76
C VAL A 382 10.52 -3.64 -1.92
N PRO A 383 10.12 -4.21 -3.07
CA PRO A 383 9.56 -3.44 -4.18
C PRO A 383 8.35 -2.64 -3.73
N VAL A 384 8.27 -1.40 -4.19
CA VAL A 384 7.06 -0.59 -4.06
C VAL A 384 6.52 -0.35 -5.47
N LEU A 385 5.38 -0.98 -5.76
CA LEU A 385 4.74 -1.02 -7.09
C LEU A 385 5.69 -1.48 -8.23
N PRO A 386 5.89 -2.80 -8.42
CA PRO A 386 6.59 -3.27 -9.61
C PRO A 386 5.90 -2.76 -10.89
N ARG A 387 6.67 -2.51 -11.94
CA ARG A 387 6.10 -2.06 -13.23
C ARG A 387 5.18 -3.15 -13.79
N PRO A 388 4.07 -2.81 -14.46
CA PRO A 388 3.21 -3.80 -15.11
C PRO A 388 4.02 -4.74 -16.01
N GLY A 389 3.78 -6.05 -15.90
CA GLY A 389 4.53 -7.09 -16.62
C GLY A 389 5.89 -7.48 -16.01
N GLN A 390 6.29 -6.90 -14.88
CA GLN A 390 7.47 -7.34 -14.14
C GLN A 390 7.09 -8.45 -13.15
N ASP A 391 7.43 -9.69 -13.48
CA ASP A 391 7.38 -10.79 -12.53
C ASP A 391 8.59 -10.75 -11.59
N PHE A 392 8.37 -11.01 -10.31
CA PHE A 392 9.49 -11.22 -9.39
C PHE A 392 10.15 -12.55 -9.71
N THR A 393 11.46 -12.52 -9.94
CA THR A 393 12.24 -13.75 -9.82
C THR A 393 12.45 -14.02 -8.32
N PRO A 394 12.68 -15.28 -7.91
CA PRO A 394 13.04 -15.56 -6.52
C PRO A 394 14.17 -14.66 -6.04
N GLU A 395 15.18 -14.40 -6.88
CA GLU A 395 16.30 -13.51 -6.59
C GLU A 395 15.88 -12.07 -6.31
N ALA A 396 14.74 -11.60 -6.79
CA ALA A 396 14.26 -10.25 -6.48
C ALA A 396 13.96 -10.08 -4.97
N PHE A 397 13.43 -11.12 -4.30
CA PHE A 397 12.88 -11.00 -2.95
C PHE A 397 13.63 -11.87 -1.93
N ASN A 398 14.95 -11.80 -1.91
CA ASN A 398 15.76 -12.56 -0.96
C ASN A 398 16.76 -11.70 -0.19
N PHE A 399 17.01 -12.09 1.05
CA PHE A 399 17.84 -11.40 2.03
C PHE A 399 18.40 -12.39 3.04
N ASP A 400 19.24 -11.93 3.96
CA ASP A 400 19.73 -12.73 5.09
C ASP A 400 18.60 -12.95 6.11
N SER A 401 17.70 -13.88 5.80
CA SER A 401 16.55 -14.33 6.60
C SER A 401 16.97 -14.75 8.01
N ARG A 402 18.11 -15.45 8.15
CA ARG A 402 18.66 -15.90 9.43
C ARG A 402 19.17 -14.75 10.28
N ALA A 403 19.81 -13.75 9.68
CA ALA A 403 20.19 -12.55 10.41
C ALA A 403 18.97 -11.76 10.90
N LEU A 404 17.90 -11.67 10.10
CA LEU A 404 16.64 -11.06 10.54
C LEU A 404 16.00 -11.88 11.67
N ALA A 405 15.94 -13.21 11.56
CA ALA A 405 15.44 -14.08 12.63
C ALA A 405 16.20 -13.89 13.94
N ALA A 406 17.54 -13.88 13.88
CA ALA A 406 18.40 -13.65 15.05
C ALA A 406 18.20 -12.25 15.65
N LEU A 407 17.94 -11.24 14.82
CA LEU A 407 17.59 -9.91 15.29
C LEU A 407 16.25 -9.92 16.03
N ILE A 408 15.22 -10.57 15.46
CA ILE A 408 13.90 -10.68 16.10
C ILE A 408 14.00 -11.40 17.45
N ASP A 409 14.70 -12.53 17.52
CA ASP A 409 14.89 -13.30 18.77
C ASP A 409 15.50 -12.47 19.88
N ARG A 410 16.38 -11.52 19.55
CA ARG A 410 17.03 -10.64 20.53
C ARG A 410 16.07 -9.62 21.15
N PHE A 411 14.98 -9.28 20.45
CA PHE A 411 13.94 -8.37 20.92
C PHE A 411 12.66 -9.11 21.31
N ASP A 412 12.68 -10.45 21.30
CA ASP A 412 11.52 -11.26 21.62
C ASP A 412 11.20 -11.17 23.11
N LEU A 413 10.20 -10.35 23.43
CA LEU A 413 9.73 -10.18 24.81
C LEU A 413 8.76 -11.29 25.18
N PRO A 414 8.76 -11.80 26.44
CA PRO A 414 7.78 -12.78 26.89
C PRO A 414 6.34 -12.32 26.63
N ALA A 415 5.46 -13.19 26.11
CA ALA A 415 4.05 -12.84 25.95
C ALA A 415 3.38 -12.64 27.32
N PRO A 416 2.42 -11.71 27.44
CA PRO A 416 1.53 -11.67 28.60
C PRO A 416 0.65 -12.93 28.58
N ASP A 417 0.87 -13.80 29.57
CA ASP A 417 0.10 -15.00 29.95
C ASP A 417 -0.01 -16.11 28.87
N PRO A 418 0.42 -17.36 29.15
CA PRO A 418 0.19 -18.49 28.25
C PRO A 418 -1.32 -18.78 28.13
N ARG A 419 -1.95 -18.29 27.05
CA ARG A 419 -3.25 -18.78 26.61
C ARG A 419 -3.15 -20.27 26.27
N ALA A 420 -4.26 -21.00 26.43
CA ALA A 420 -4.33 -22.41 26.05
C ALA A 420 -3.88 -22.59 24.58
N PRO A 421 -3.23 -23.71 24.24
CA PRO A 421 -2.80 -23.97 22.87
C PRO A 421 -3.97 -23.93 21.89
N ARG A 422 -3.88 -23.16 20.80
CA ARG A 422 -4.96 -22.96 19.82
C ARG A 422 -4.60 -23.49 18.43
N LYS A 423 -5.61 -23.90 17.68
CA LYS A 423 -5.55 -24.07 16.22
C LYS A 423 -6.24 -22.86 15.60
N ILE A 424 -5.52 -22.11 14.76
CA ILE A 424 -5.97 -20.80 14.29
C ILE A 424 -6.07 -20.81 12.76
N TYR A 425 -7.22 -20.41 12.23
CA TYR A 425 -7.33 -19.98 10.85
C TYR A 425 -7.25 -18.45 10.83
N LEU A 426 -6.18 -17.89 10.25
CA LEU A 426 -6.06 -16.45 10.09
C LEU A 426 -6.86 -16.03 8.87
N GLY A 427 -8.00 -15.40 9.12
CA GLY A 427 -8.89 -14.90 8.07
C GLY A 427 -8.29 -13.70 7.34
N ARG A 428 -8.80 -13.46 6.13
CA ARG A 428 -8.47 -12.28 5.32
C ARG A 428 -9.75 -11.67 4.77
N ARG A 429 -9.97 -10.38 5.01
CA ARG A 429 -11.17 -9.68 4.53
C ARG A 429 -11.21 -9.57 3.01
N ALA A 430 -12.42 -9.69 2.45
CA ALA A 430 -12.67 -9.74 1.00
C ALA A 430 -12.38 -8.43 0.23
N HIS A 431 -12.15 -7.30 0.90
CA HIS A 431 -11.79 -6.03 0.24
C HIS A 431 -10.28 -5.91 -0.02
N LEU A 432 -9.47 -6.82 0.52
CA LEU A 432 -8.03 -6.86 0.31
C LEU A 432 -7.69 -7.65 -0.96
N ALA A 433 -6.56 -7.35 -1.60
CA ALA A 433 -6.06 -8.09 -2.76
C ALA A 433 -5.79 -9.58 -2.44
N ARG A 434 -5.64 -10.44 -3.45
CA ARG A 434 -5.44 -11.90 -3.29
C ARG A 434 -6.62 -12.56 -2.56
N LYS A 435 -7.83 -12.43 -3.10
CA LYS A 435 -9.01 -13.04 -2.47
C LYS A 435 -8.97 -14.55 -2.65
N LEU A 436 -9.25 -15.26 -1.56
CA LEU A 436 -9.44 -16.71 -1.59
C LEU A 436 -10.87 -16.99 -2.05
N LEU A 437 -11.03 -17.43 -3.30
CA LEU A 437 -12.32 -17.57 -3.98
C LEU A 437 -13.22 -18.65 -3.35
N ASN A 438 -12.64 -19.65 -2.71
CA ASN A 438 -13.35 -20.72 -2.03
C ASN A 438 -13.20 -20.66 -0.49
N VAL A 439 -13.17 -19.45 0.07
CA VAL A 439 -12.94 -19.20 1.50
C VAL A 439 -13.95 -19.92 2.40
N GLU A 440 -15.24 -19.95 2.04
CA GLU A 440 -16.28 -20.58 2.88
C GLU A 440 -16.05 -22.09 3.01
N ALA A 441 -15.63 -22.74 1.92
CA ALA A 441 -15.31 -24.17 1.94
C ALA A 441 -14.04 -24.47 2.75
N VAL A 442 -13.04 -23.59 2.68
CA VAL A 442 -11.80 -23.69 3.45
C VAL A 442 -12.08 -23.47 4.94
N GLU A 443 -12.81 -22.42 5.31
CA GLU A 443 -13.18 -22.11 6.70
C GLU A 443 -14.05 -23.22 7.30
N ALA A 444 -15.03 -23.74 6.55
CA ALA A 444 -15.85 -24.88 7.02
C ALA A 444 -15.00 -26.13 7.28
N LEU A 445 -14.04 -26.44 6.41
CA LEU A 445 -13.13 -27.57 6.60
C LEU A 445 -12.20 -27.37 7.79
N CYS A 446 -11.67 -26.17 7.97
CA CYS A 446 -10.82 -25.83 9.12
C CYS A 446 -11.63 -25.88 10.44
N GLY A 447 -12.83 -25.30 10.47
CA GLY A 447 -13.72 -25.30 11.62
C GLY A 447 -14.11 -26.71 12.06
N ALA A 448 -14.39 -27.61 11.11
CA ALA A 448 -14.65 -29.02 11.39
C ALA A 448 -13.45 -29.74 12.08
N ARG A 449 -12.24 -29.17 12.01
CA ARG A 449 -11.00 -29.69 12.62
C ARG A 449 -10.59 -28.93 13.89
N GLY A 450 -11.48 -28.09 14.40
CA GLY A 450 -11.30 -27.31 15.62
C GLY A 450 -10.43 -26.07 15.45
N PHE A 451 -10.28 -25.56 14.22
CA PHE A 451 -9.64 -24.26 14.00
C PHE A 451 -10.62 -23.13 14.31
N GLU A 452 -10.12 -22.12 15.00
CA GLU A 452 -10.82 -20.87 15.27
C GLU A 452 -10.42 -19.81 14.24
N THR A 453 -11.38 -19.19 13.57
CA THR A 453 -11.13 -18.08 12.64
C THR A 453 -10.84 -16.79 13.41
N ILE A 454 -9.70 -16.16 13.12
CA ILE A 454 -9.27 -14.91 13.74
C ILE A 454 -8.85 -13.91 12.66
N TYR A 455 -9.28 -12.66 12.80
CA TYR A 455 -8.83 -11.52 12.00
C TYR A 455 -7.89 -10.66 12.84
N LEU A 456 -6.61 -10.58 12.44
CA LEU A 456 -5.61 -9.83 13.22
C LEU A 456 -5.87 -8.33 13.21
N GLU A 457 -6.50 -7.80 12.15
CA GLU A 457 -6.85 -6.37 12.06
C GLU A 457 -7.82 -5.89 13.13
N ASP A 458 -8.54 -6.80 13.80
CA ASP A 458 -9.46 -6.49 14.90
C ASP A 458 -8.77 -6.46 16.28
N LEU A 459 -7.50 -6.84 16.34
CA LEU A 459 -6.73 -6.97 17.58
C LEU A 459 -5.69 -5.86 17.70
N SER A 460 -5.44 -5.40 18.93
CA SER A 460 -4.25 -4.60 19.23
C SER A 460 -2.96 -5.41 19.00
N PHE A 461 -1.85 -4.75 18.73
CA PHE A 461 -0.59 -5.45 18.46
C PHE A 461 -0.18 -6.46 19.58
N PRO A 462 -0.26 -6.11 20.89
CA PRO A 462 0.01 -7.10 21.95
C PRO A 462 -0.93 -8.31 21.92
N GLU A 463 -2.22 -8.11 21.60
CA GLU A 463 -3.18 -9.21 21.45
C GLU A 463 -2.91 -10.07 20.22
N GLN A 464 -2.43 -9.47 19.12
CA GLN A 464 -1.97 -10.21 17.95
C GLN A 464 -0.79 -11.12 18.34
N LEU A 465 0.23 -10.59 19.02
CA LEU A 465 1.38 -11.39 19.48
C LEU A 465 0.96 -12.52 20.43
N ALA A 466 0.12 -12.23 21.43
CA ALA A 466 -0.37 -13.24 22.35
C ALA A 466 -1.16 -14.35 21.63
N THR A 467 -1.95 -13.98 20.63
CA THR A 467 -2.71 -14.91 19.80
C THR A 467 -1.79 -15.82 18.98
N ILE A 468 -0.82 -15.23 18.26
CA ILE A 468 0.13 -15.98 17.44
C ILE A 468 0.99 -16.93 18.28
N ARG A 469 1.47 -16.50 19.45
CA ARG A 469 2.32 -17.32 20.34
C ARG A 469 1.56 -18.44 21.04
N SER A 470 0.25 -18.32 21.18
CA SER A 470 -0.62 -19.40 21.69
C SER A 470 -0.93 -20.47 20.64
N ALA A 471 -0.57 -20.26 19.37
CA ALA A 471 -0.94 -21.14 18.28
C ALA A 471 -0.02 -22.36 18.18
N THR A 472 -0.61 -23.55 18.14
CA THR A 472 0.09 -24.79 17.74
C THR A 472 0.05 -24.99 16.23
N HIS A 473 -1.06 -24.56 15.61
CA HIS A 473 -1.30 -24.69 14.19
C HIS A 473 -1.89 -23.37 13.67
N ILE A 474 -1.39 -22.92 12.53
CA ILE A 474 -1.90 -21.73 11.84
C ILE A 474 -2.15 -22.11 10.38
N ILE A 475 -3.34 -21.80 9.88
CA ILE A 475 -3.66 -21.84 8.45
C ILE A 475 -4.00 -20.42 8.02
N ALA A 476 -3.41 -19.93 6.95
CA ALA A 476 -3.69 -18.57 6.48
C ALA A 476 -3.57 -18.46 4.95
N PRO A 477 -4.42 -17.66 4.29
CA PRO A 477 -4.16 -17.22 2.93
C PRO A 477 -2.95 -16.28 2.87
N ALA A 478 -2.24 -16.32 1.74
CA ALA A 478 -1.07 -15.49 1.50
C ALA A 478 -1.37 -14.00 1.72
N GLY A 479 -0.56 -13.36 2.56
CA GLY A 479 -0.85 -12.02 3.05
C GLY A 479 0.24 -11.52 3.99
N SER A 480 0.34 -10.20 4.14
CA SER A 480 1.28 -9.57 5.08
C SER A 480 1.04 -9.98 6.54
N ALA A 481 -0.18 -10.40 6.88
CA ALA A 481 -0.51 -10.95 8.20
C ALA A 481 0.38 -12.13 8.60
N LEU A 482 0.88 -12.93 7.62
CA LEU A 482 1.78 -14.06 7.87
C LEU A 482 3.17 -13.67 8.38
N LEU A 483 3.59 -12.41 8.20
CA LEU A 483 4.86 -11.93 8.72
C LEU A 483 4.90 -11.99 10.25
N LEU A 484 3.74 -11.85 10.90
CA LEU A 484 3.65 -11.95 12.35
C LEU A 484 3.90 -13.38 12.86
N PRO A 485 3.21 -14.44 12.39
CA PRO A 485 3.55 -15.80 12.78
C PRO A 485 4.91 -16.29 12.27
N PHE A 486 5.40 -15.85 11.11
CA PHE A 486 6.76 -16.18 10.69
C PHE A 486 7.83 -15.58 11.62
N GLY A 487 7.65 -14.32 12.01
CA GLY A 487 8.61 -13.60 12.85
C GLY A 487 8.46 -13.85 14.35
N TYR A 488 7.26 -14.15 14.85
CA TYR A 488 6.96 -14.13 16.29
C TYR A 488 6.14 -15.33 16.78
N GLY A 489 5.94 -16.36 15.93
CA GLY A 489 5.40 -17.65 16.36
C GLY A 489 6.32 -18.36 17.35
N THR A 490 5.76 -19.35 18.05
CA THR A 490 6.49 -20.17 19.01
C THR A 490 7.16 -21.35 18.29
N ALA A 491 8.36 -21.75 18.71
CA ALA A 491 9.02 -22.93 18.16
C ALA A 491 8.10 -24.17 18.28
N GLY A 492 8.02 -24.97 17.21
CA GLY A 492 7.10 -26.10 17.09
C GLY A 492 5.72 -25.75 16.54
N THR A 493 5.37 -24.46 16.35
CA THR A 493 4.16 -24.08 15.62
C THR A 493 4.23 -24.58 14.18
N ARG A 494 3.13 -25.16 13.69
CA ARG A 494 2.98 -25.60 12.29
C ARG A 494 2.11 -24.61 11.51
N ILE A 495 2.63 -24.07 10.43
CA ILE A 495 1.95 -23.09 9.58
C ILE A 495 1.70 -23.70 8.19
N LEU A 496 0.47 -23.60 7.73
CA LEU A 496 0.07 -23.91 6.35
C LEU A 496 -0.33 -22.62 5.64
N ASN A 497 0.49 -22.18 4.70
CA ASN A 497 0.25 -21.01 3.86
C ASN A 497 -0.54 -21.42 2.60
N LEU A 498 -1.73 -20.84 2.41
CA LEU A 498 -2.56 -21.04 1.23
C LEU A 498 -2.21 -19.95 0.21
N HIS A 499 -1.56 -20.32 -0.88
CA HIS A 499 -0.91 -19.37 -1.77
C HIS A 499 -1.49 -19.40 -3.19
N PRO A 500 -1.54 -18.27 -3.91
CA PRO A 500 -1.65 -18.26 -5.38
C PRO A 500 -0.59 -19.17 -6.05
N PRO A 501 -0.71 -19.49 -7.36
CA PRO A 501 0.16 -20.48 -8.03
C PRO A 501 1.66 -20.11 -8.11
N TYR A 502 2.05 -18.90 -7.69
CA TYR A 502 3.43 -18.39 -7.73
C TYR A 502 3.89 -18.04 -6.33
N ILE A 503 5.12 -18.41 -5.93
CA ILE A 503 5.63 -18.24 -4.56
C ILE A 503 6.96 -17.47 -4.49
N ASP A 504 7.25 -16.60 -5.45
CA ASP A 504 8.59 -16.00 -5.63
C ASP A 504 9.11 -15.27 -4.38
N GLU A 505 8.20 -14.63 -3.61
CA GLU A 505 8.52 -13.92 -2.35
C GLU A 505 8.57 -14.81 -1.10
N THR A 506 8.09 -16.06 -1.20
CA THR A 506 7.82 -16.91 -0.04
C THR A 506 9.06 -17.53 0.61
N PRO A 507 10.10 -17.99 -0.13
CA PRO A 507 11.25 -18.68 0.47
C PRO A 507 11.92 -17.89 1.60
N GLY A 508 12.35 -16.65 1.33
CA GLY A 508 13.00 -15.79 2.33
C GLY A 508 12.14 -15.54 3.58
N LEU A 509 10.81 -15.39 3.39
CA LEU A 509 9.88 -15.20 4.50
C LEU A 509 9.69 -16.48 5.34
N THR A 510 9.58 -17.64 4.70
CA THR A 510 9.45 -18.93 5.39
C THR A 510 10.74 -19.35 6.08
N ASP A 511 11.89 -18.96 5.54
CA ASP A 511 13.20 -19.26 6.14
C ASP A 511 13.43 -18.51 7.44
N ILE A 512 12.84 -17.31 7.64
CA ILE A 512 12.77 -16.65 8.96
C ILE A 512 12.11 -17.58 9.98
N ALA A 513 10.96 -18.14 9.61
CA ALA A 513 10.19 -19.02 10.48
C ALA A 513 10.95 -20.32 10.78
N HIS A 514 11.53 -20.95 9.75
CA HIS A 514 12.33 -22.16 9.91
C HIS A 514 13.55 -21.93 10.82
N ALA A 515 14.22 -20.79 10.70
CA ALA A 515 15.35 -20.43 11.57
C ALA A 515 14.95 -20.31 13.05
N ARG A 516 13.67 -20.04 13.35
CA ARG A 516 13.10 -19.95 14.70
C ARG A 516 12.39 -21.24 15.15
N GLY A 517 12.55 -22.34 14.40
CA GLY A 517 11.95 -23.63 14.74
C GLY A 517 10.45 -23.73 14.47
N ILE A 518 9.91 -22.87 13.60
CA ILE A 518 8.51 -22.90 13.16
C ILE A 518 8.45 -23.67 11.85
N GLU A 519 7.54 -24.64 11.73
CA GLU A 519 7.40 -25.46 10.53
C GLU A 519 6.43 -24.80 9.56
N VAL A 520 6.89 -24.41 8.36
CA VAL A 520 6.01 -23.82 7.34
C VAL A 520 5.91 -24.72 6.12
N SER A 521 4.68 -25.02 5.70
CA SER A 521 4.33 -25.68 4.44
C SER A 521 3.38 -24.81 3.62
N VAL A 522 3.36 -25.01 2.30
CA VAL A 522 2.59 -24.19 1.35
C VAL A 522 1.67 -25.09 0.50
N ILE A 523 0.41 -24.69 0.33
CA ILE A 523 -0.48 -25.23 -0.71
C ILE A 523 -0.59 -24.18 -1.82
N LEU A 524 -0.28 -24.58 -3.04
CA LEU A 524 -0.50 -23.76 -4.23
C LEU A 524 -1.93 -23.93 -4.73
N GLY A 525 -2.61 -22.80 -4.91
CA GLY A 525 -3.90 -22.69 -5.55
C GLY A 525 -3.80 -22.40 -7.05
N THR A 526 -4.95 -22.16 -7.65
CA THR A 526 -5.10 -21.76 -9.06
C THR A 526 -5.78 -20.40 -9.15
N SER A 527 -5.34 -19.58 -10.08
CA SER A 527 -5.96 -18.28 -10.39
C SER A 527 -6.67 -18.36 -11.74
N GLU A 528 -7.95 -17.98 -11.77
CA GLU A 528 -8.74 -17.94 -13.03
C GLU A 528 -8.38 -16.74 -13.90
N ARG A 529 -8.00 -15.63 -13.27
CA ARG A 529 -7.53 -14.41 -13.92
C ARG A 529 -6.28 -13.93 -13.21
N LEU A 530 -5.26 -13.60 -13.99
CA LEU A 530 -4.02 -13.01 -13.49
C LEU A 530 -4.15 -11.48 -13.43
N GLU A 531 -3.72 -10.91 -12.32
CA GLU A 531 -3.57 -9.46 -12.18
C GLU A 531 -2.40 -8.97 -13.03
N GLU A 532 -2.69 -8.13 -14.02
CA GLU A 532 -1.74 -7.67 -15.04
C GLU A 532 -0.62 -6.81 -14.44
N SER A 533 -0.92 -6.06 -13.38
CA SER A 533 0.09 -5.25 -12.68
C SER A 533 1.08 -6.09 -11.89
N TYR A 534 0.61 -7.19 -11.28
CA TYR A 534 1.43 -8.06 -10.45
C TYR A 534 0.69 -9.38 -10.17
N ARG A 535 1.15 -10.47 -10.78
CA ARG A 535 0.51 -11.81 -10.68
C ARG A 535 0.30 -12.29 -9.25
N GLY A 536 1.16 -11.87 -8.32
CA GLY A 536 1.03 -12.20 -6.91
C GLY A 536 -0.27 -11.69 -6.30
N ARG A 537 -0.89 -10.62 -6.82
CA ARG A 537 -2.16 -10.05 -6.33
C ARG A 537 -3.42 -10.79 -6.80
N SER A 538 -3.26 -11.79 -7.67
CA SER A 538 -4.39 -12.51 -8.27
C SER A 538 -5.24 -13.22 -7.22
N ASP A 539 -6.55 -13.16 -7.42
CA ASP A 539 -7.50 -14.00 -6.70
C ASP A 539 -7.24 -15.47 -7.04
N PHE A 540 -7.49 -16.35 -6.09
CA PHE A 540 -7.11 -17.75 -6.21
C PHE A 540 -8.05 -18.66 -5.41
N ALA A 541 -8.16 -19.92 -5.85
CA ALA A 541 -8.79 -20.98 -5.09
C ALA A 541 -7.75 -22.05 -4.73
N VAL A 542 -7.85 -22.66 -3.55
CA VAL A 542 -6.99 -23.79 -3.18
C VAL A 542 -7.72 -25.13 -3.31
N PRO A 543 -7.02 -26.20 -3.72
CA PRO A 543 -7.61 -27.53 -3.76
C PRO A 543 -7.90 -28.05 -2.35
N LEU A 544 -9.12 -28.57 -2.12
CA LEU A 544 -9.55 -29.03 -0.80
C LEU A 544 -8.95 -30.40 -0.40
N ASP A 545 -8.60 -31.24 -1.37
CA ASP A 545 -8.05 -32.58 -1.08
C ASP A 545 -6.64 -32.51 -0.46
N PRO A 546 -5.67 -31.73 -1.01
CA PRO A 546 -4.39 -31.51 -0.34
C PRO A 546 -4.55 -30.88 1.05
N LEU A 547 -5.47 -29.91 1.20
CA LEU A 547 -5.76 -29.30 2.49
C LEU A 547 -6.25 -30.34 3.50
N ARG A 548 -7.21 -31.18 3.11
CA ARG A 548 -7.74 -32.27 3.94
C ARG A 548 -6.64 -33.25 4.34
N ALA A 549 -5.78 -33.65 3.40
CA ALA A 549 -4.68 -34.56 3.66
C ALA A 549 -3.68 -34.01 4.70
N VAL A 550 -3.37 -32.71 4.65
CA VAL A 550 -2.52 -32.05 5.66
C VAL A 550 -3.21 -32.02 7.03
N LEU A 551 -4.49 -31.66 7.08
CA LEU A 551 -5.26 -31.66 8.34
C LEU A 551 -5.31 -33.05 8.98
N ASP A 552 -5.53 -34.09 8.16
CA ASP A 552 -5.53 -35.48 8.61
C ASP A 552 -4.15 -35.92 9.12
N ALA A 553 -3.06 -35.43 8.51
CA ALA A 553 -1.70 -35.72 8.98
C ALA A 553 -1.41 -35.07 10.33
N TRP A 554 -1.81 -33.81 10.52
CA TRP A 554 -1.64 -33.09 11.79
C TRP A 554 -2.41 -33.75 12.93
N GLU A 555 -3.60 -34.28 12.70
CA GLU A 555 -4.34 -35.03 13.73
C GLU A 555 -3.65 -36.33 14.16
N ARG A 556 -2.91 -36.96 13.26
CA ARG A 556 -2.12 -38.16 13.57
C ARG A 556 -0.79 -37.84 14.25
N GLY A 557 -0.45 -36.56 14.43
CA GLY A 557 0.85 -36.12 14.95
C GLY A 557 2.00 -36.32 13.96
N ALA A 558 1.71 -36.55 12.68
CA ALA A 558 2.68 -36.74 11.61
C ALA A 558 3.22 -35.40 11.08
#